data_AF-A0A5J5V9R5-F1
#
_entry.id   AF-A0A5J5V9R5-F1
#
_cell.length_a   1.000
_cell.length_b   1.000
_cell.length_c   1.000
_cell.angle_alpha   90.00
_cell.angle_beta   90.00
_cell.angle_gamma   90.00
#
_symmetry.space_group_name_H-M   'P 1'
#
loop_
_entity.id
_entity.type
_entity.pdbx_description
1 polymer ?
#
loop_
_entity_poly.entity_id
_entity_poly.type
_entity_poly.pdbx_seq_one_letter_code
_entity_poly.pdbx_strand_id
1 'polypeptide(L)'
;MLSSFICSLFFLTQFRLSFSLSQYCLTKFLCCGSSRNSNHIIKMAMWVFGYGSLIWKAGFNYDDRLVGFIKDYRRVFYQGSTDHRGTPEYPGRTVTLEPAPGEVCWGAAYKISKEEDKETAITYLEVREKQYDKKAYVDFFTDPLATTPAISGVMVYIASPDKKLNPNYLGPASIEDIAKQIVRAEGPSGPNREYLFQLEKALLQIGQVVKINT
;
A
#
# COMPACT_ATOMS: atom_id res chain seq x y z
N MET A 1 -19.55 59.58 -48.72
CA MET A 1 -20.14 58.75 -49.78
C MET A 1 -20.77 57.54 -49.12
N LEU A 2 -22.10 57.41 -49.29
CA LEU A 2 -23.01 56.25 -49.14
C LEU A 2 -22.79 55.26 -47.97
N SER A 3 -23.79 54.72 -47.28
CA SER A 3 -25.25 54.89 -47.14
C SER A 3 -25.64 53.77 -46.16
N SER A 4 -26.20 54.05 -44.98
CA SER A 4 -27.64 54.00 -44.69
C SER A 4 -28.23 52.60 -44.43
N PHE A 5 -29.14 52.57 -43.43
CA PHE A 5 -30.32 51.71 -43.21
C PHE A 5 -30.26 50.67 -42.06
N ILE A 6 -31.24 50.51 -41.14
CA ILE A 6 -32.37 51.32 -40.61
C ILE A 6 -33.03 50.53 -39.44
N CYS A 7 -33.63 51.24 -38.46
CA CYS A 7 -34.81 50.95 -37.57
C CYS A 7 -35.00 49.58 -36.86
N SER A 8 -35.59 49.47 -35.66
CA SER A 8 -36.76 50.17 -35.12
C SER A 8 -36.82 50.19 -33.58
N LEU A 9 -37.54 51.17 -33.06
CA LEU A 9 -37.86 51.47 -31.65
C LEU A 9 -39.40 51.26 -31.44
N PHE A 10 -39.89 51.40 -30.19
CA PHE A 10 -41.32 51.50 -29.74
C PHE A 10 -42.09 50.15 -29.54
N PHE A 11 -42.98 49.90 -28.56
CA PHE A 11 -43.52 50.61 -27.38
C PHE A 11 -44.43 49.64 -26.57
N LEU A 12 -44.76 50.01 -25.31
CA LEU A 12 -45.97 49.65 -24.52
C LEU A 12 -46.14 48.17 -24.11
N THR A 13 -46.68 47.77 -22.94
CA THR A 13 -47.71 48.40 -22.09
C THR A 13 -47.68 47.74 -20.69
N GLN A 14 -48.27 48.44 -19.72
CA GLN A 14 -48.45 48.12 -18.32
C GLN A 14 -49.15 46.78 -18.02
N PHE A 15 -48.90 46.20 -16.83
CA PHE A 15 -49.97 45.90 -15.87
C PHE A 15 -49.41 45.78 -14.44
N ARG A 16 -49.89 46.66 -13.56
CA ARG A 16 -49.74 46.58 -12.09
C ARG A 16 -50.72 45.54 -11.55
N LEU A 17 -50.34 44.80 -10.51
CA LEU A 17 -51.24 44.43 -9.40
C LEU A 17 -50.42 44.12 -8.15
N SER A 18 -50.67 44.93 -7.13
CA SER A 18 -50.17 44.85 -5.75
C SER A 18 -51.08 43.95 -4.91
N PHE A 19 -50.55 43.20 -3.93
CA PHE A 19 -51.18 42.78 -2.65
C PHE A 19 -50.10 41.96 -1.88
N SER A 20 -49.40 42.46 -0.85
CA SER A 20 -49.77 42.70 0.56
C SER A 20 -49.96 41.44 1.44
N LEU A 21 -49.00 41.27 2.35
CA LEU A 21 -49.07 40.73 3.74
C LEU A 21 -49.59 39.30 4.00
N SER A 22 -48.71 38.44 4.55
CA SER A 22 -49.06 37.59 5.70
C SER A 22 -47.81 37.13 6.48
N GLN A 23 -47.99 37.09 7.80
CA GLN A 23 -47.03 36.90 8.89
C GLN A 23 -47.31 35.51 9.51
N TYR A 24 -46.43 35.05 10.43
CA TYR A 24 -46.52 33.79 11.23
C TYR A 24 -46.04 32.52 10.50
N CYS A 25 -45.26 31.59 11.07
CA CYS A 25 -45.24 31.11 12.45
C CYS A 25 -43.89 30.42 12.80
N LEU A 26 -43.31 30.73 13.97
CA LEU A 26 -42.31 29.90 14.63
C LEU A 26 -43.01 28.71 15.28
N THR A 27 -42.53 27.48 15.05
CA THR A 27 -42.82 26.35 15.94
C THR A 27 -41.59 25.48 16.14
N LYS A 28 -41.03 25.54 17.35
CA LYS A 28 -40.18 24.52 17.96
C LYS A 28 -40.96 23.19 17.97
N PHE A 29 -40.39 22.13 17.42
CA PHE A 29 -40.72 20.77 17.84
C PHE A 29 -39.47 20.12 18.45
N LEU A 30 -39.48 20.05 19.78
CA LEU A 30 -38.70 19.10 20.55
C LEU A 30 -39.36 17.73 20.36
N CYS A 31 -38.71 16.83 19.63
CA CYS A 31 -38.92 15.40 19.81
C CYS A 31 -37.66 14.82 20.43
N CYS A 32 -37.72 14.61 21.74
CA CYS A 32 -36.85 13.69 22.45
C CYS A 32 -37.21 12.26 21.98
N GLY A 33 -36.29 11.61 21.28
CA GLY A 33 -36.42 10.25 20.76
C GLY A 33 -35.07 9.57 20.85
N SER A 34 -34.94 8.74 21.89
CA SER A 34 -33.78 7.97 22.30
C SER A 34 -33.17 7.10 21.20
N SER A 35 -31.85 6.89 21.32
CA SER A 35 -31.13 5.68 20.93
C SER A 35 -31.03 5.35 19.42
N ARG A 36 -29.90 5.76 18.85
CA ARG A 36 -28.83 4.79 18.56
C ARG A 36 -27.53 5.54 18.32
N ASN A 37 -26.73 5.62 19.38
CA ASN A 37 -25.31 5.87 19.28
C ASN A 37 -24.69 4.59 18.69
N SER A 38 -24.90 4.38 17.38
CA SER A 38 -24.11 3.41 16.65
C SER A 38 -22.72 3.99 16.63
N ASN A 39 -21.88 3.53 17.55
CA ASN A 39 -20.44 3.48 17.36
C ASN A 39 -20.18 2.65 16.09
N HIS A 40 -20.51 3.20 14.92
CA HIS A 40 -19.80 2.92 13.69
C HIS A 40 -18.43 3.54 13.91
N ILE A 41 -17.62 2.85 14.70
CA ILE A 41 -16.20 2.82 14.40
C ILE A 41 -16.19 2.28 12.98
N ILE A 42 -16.08 3.18 11.99
CA ILE A 42 -15.59 2.80 10.68
C ILE A 42 -14.20 2.27 10.98
N LYS A 43 -14.09 0.98 11.30
CA LYS A 43 -12.82 0.31 11.46
C LYS A 43 -12.21 0.35 10.07
N MET A 44 -11.36 1.34 9.83
CA MET A 44 -10.71 1.55 8.55
C MET A 44 -10.06 0.25 8.10
N ALA A 45 -10.13 -0.02 6.79
CA ALA A 45 -9.51 -1.21 6.21
C ALA A 45 -8.00 -1.19 6.47
N MET A 46 -7.44 -2.36 6.78
CA MET A 46 -5.99 -2.53 6.89
C MET A 46 -5.42 -2.74 5.49
N TRP A 47 -4.24 -2.18 5.24
CA TRP A 47 -3.49 -2.44 4.02
C TRP A 47 -2.13 -3.03 4.36
N VAL A 48 -1.71 -4.04 3.60
CA VAL A 48 -0.39 -4.67 3.74
C VAL A 48 0.38 -4.53 2.43
N PHE A 49 1.62 -4.03 2.50
CA PHE A 49 2.50 -3.90 1.34
C PHE A 49 3.43 -5.10 1.23
N GLY A 50 3.40 -5.76 0.07
CA GLY A 50 4.30 -6.84 -0.31
C GLY A 50 5.36 -6.37 -1.30
N TYR A 51 6.62 -6.51 -0.93
CA TYR A 51 7.79 -6.24 -1.79
C TYR A 51 8.62 -7.50 -2.10
N GLY A 52 8.27 -8.64 -1.50
CA GLY A 52 8.95 -9.92 -1.68
C GLY A 52 7.96 -11.02 -2.07
N SER A 53 7.93 -12.11 -1.30
CA SER A 53 7.09 -13.28 -1.56
C SER A 53 5.58 -13.01 -1.56
N LEU A 54 5.15 -11.95 -0.88
CA LEU A 54 3.76 -11.52 -0.89
C LEU A 54 3.27 -11.12 -2.29
N ILE A 55 4.14 -10.66 -3.20
CA ILE A 55 3.73 -10.24 -4.55
C ILE A 55 3.10 -11.41 -5.33
N TRP A 56 3.65 -12.63 -5.22
CA TRP A 56 3.12 -13.83 -5.89
C TRP A 56 2.32 -14.75 -4.97
N LYS A 57 2.52 -14.68 -3.65
CA LYS A 57 1.84 -15.53 -2.67
C LYS A 57 1.47 -14.71 -1.44
N ALA A 58 0.30 -14.07 -1.46
CA ALA A 58 -0.22 -13.35 -0.30
C ALA A 58 -0.44 -14.30 0.91
N GLY A 59 -1.21 -15.38 0.71
CA GLY A 59 -1.44 -16.41 1.73
C GLY A 59 -2.53 -16.06 2.75
N PHE A 60 -3.29 -14.98 2.52
CA PHE A 60 -4.43 -14.54 3.32
C PHE A 60 -5.52 -13.97 2.40
N ASN A 61 -6.74 -13.83 2.93
CA ASN A 61 -7.87 -13.23 2.21
C ASN A 61 -7.71 -11.69 2.14
N TYR A 62 -8.04 -11.11 1.00
CA TYR A 62 -8.02 -9.66 0.79
C TYR A 62 -9.15 -9.26 -0.16
N ASP A 63 -9.66 -8.04 0.02
CA ASP A 63 -10.75 -7.48 -0.80
C ASP A 63 -10.25 -6.92 -2.12
N ASP A 64 -9.05 -6.33 -2.12
CA ASP A 64 -8.48 -5.62 -3.26
C ASP A 64 -6.95 -5.68 -3.26
N ARG A 65 -6.35 -5.56 -4.46
CA ARG A 65 -4.90 -5.56 -4.67
C ARG A 65 -4.51 -4.45 -5.64
N LEU A 66 -3.70 -3.51 -5.16
CA LEU A 66 -3.16 -2.42 -5.97
C LEU A 66 -1.67 -2.64 -6.24
N VAL A 67 -1.26 -2.48 -7.50
CA VAL A 67 0.15 -2.43 -7.89
C VAL A 67 0.65 -0.99 -7.77
N GLY A 68 1.84 -0.82 -7.21
CA GLY A 68 2.39 0.49 -6.94
C GLY A 68 3.73 0.39 -6.21
N PHE A 69 4.11 1.46 -5.52
CA PHE A 69 5.40 1.57 -4.88
C PHE A 69 5.34 2.36 -3.57
N ILE A 70 6.37 2.18 -2.77
CA ILE A 70 6.70 3.02 -1.61
C ILE A 70 7.93 3.85 -1.94
N LYS A 71 8.04 5.03 -1.34
CA LYS A 71 9.18 5.96 -1.52
C LYS A 71 10.22 5.77 -0.42
N ASP A 72 11.43 6.21 -0.69
CA ASP A 72 12.56 6.29 0.25
C ASP A 72 13.06 4.93 0.77
N TYR A 73 12.77 3.87 0.03
CA TYR A 73 13.24 2.52 0.28
C TYR A 73 13.72 1.87 -1.00
N ARG A 74 14.78 1.08 -0.88
CA ARG A 74 15.24 0.16 -1.91
C ARG A 74 15.16 -1.28 -1.43
N ARG A 75 14.97 -2.19 -2.37
CA ARG A 75 14.94 -3.64 -2.11
C ARG A 75 16.35 -4.21 -2.13
N VAL A 76 16.71 -4.98 -1.11
CA VAL A 76 18.06 -5.56 -0.95
C VAL A 76 17.97 -7.02 -0.50
N PHE A 77 18.93 -7.88 -0.88
CA PHE A 77 18.99 -9.30 -0.51
C PHE A 77 19.79 -9.52 0.80
N TYR A 78 19.50 -8.72 1.81
CA TYR A 78 20.28 -8.69 3.06
C TYR A 78 19.67 -9.50 4.20
N GLN A 79 18.48 -10.07 4.00
CA GLN A 79 17.83 -10.90 5.00
C GLN A 79 18.22 -12.36 4.83
N GLY A 80 18.69 -12.98 5.91
CA GLY A 80 18.93 -14.42 6.00
C GLY A 80 17.62 -15.18 6.16
N SER A 81 17.47 -16.28 5.43
CA SER A 81 16.36 -17.22 5.63
C SER A 81 16.90 -18.54 6.16
N THR A 82 16.57 -18.88 7.41
CA THR A 82 17.07 -20.06 8.11
C THR A 82 16.04 -21.20 8.23
N ASP A 83 14.81 -20.99 7.78
CA ASP A 83 13.68 -21.92 7.93
C ASP A 83 12.82 -22.09 6.66
N HIS A 84 13.07 -21.29 5.62
CA HIS A 84 12.36 -21.39 4.35
C HIS A 84 13.32 -21.72 3.20
N ARG A 85 14.26 -20.81 2.91
CA ARG A 85 15.14 -20.88 1.72
C ARG A 85 16.59 -21.24 2.04
N GLY A 86 16.87 -21.54 3.29
CA GLY A 86 18.13 -22.09 3.77
C GLY A 86 17.92 -22.81 5.10
N THR A 87 19.01 -23.07 5.81
CA THR A 87 19.01 -23.67 7.15
C THR A 87 19.71 -22.73 8.14
N PRO A 88 19.67 -22.99 9.45
CA PRO A 88 20.44 -22.22 10.43
C PRO A 88 21.95 -22.24 10.15
N GLU A 89 22.48 -23.36 9.66
CA GLU A 89 23.91 -23.54 9.35
C GLU A 89 24.29 -22.92 8.01
N TYR A 90 23.37 -22.91 7.05
CA TYR A 90 23.57 -22.32 5.73
C TYR A 90 22.35 -21.49 5.32
N PRO A 91 22.25 -20.23 5.79
CA PRO A 91 21.09 -19.39 5.52
C PRO A 91 20.98 -19.06 4.03
N GLY A 92 19.74 -19.01 3.55
CA GLY A 92 19.40 -18.41 2.27
C GLY A 92 19.45 -16.88 2.33
N ARG A 93 19.36 -16.22 1.17
CA ARG A 93 19.15 -14.76 1.05
C ARG A 93 17.77 -14.45 0.48
N THR A 94 16.98 -13.74 1.26
CA THR A 94 15.68 -13.17 0.87
C THR A 94 15.74 -11.64 0.91
N VAL A 95 14.72 -11.00 0.34
CA VAL A 95 14.70 -9.54 0.27
C VAL A 95 14.24 -8.89 1.56
N THR A 96 14.78 -7.71 1.86
CA THR A 96 14.24 -6.75 2.80
C THR A 96 14.29 -5.33 2.22
N LEU A 97 13.84 -4.34 3.00
CA LEU A 97 13.87 -2.93 2.65
C LEU A 97 14.98 -2.20 3.41
N GLU A 98 15.78 -1.46 2.66
CA GLU A 98 16.78 -0.55 3.21
C GLU A 98 16.35 0.90 2.95
N PRO A 99 16.45 1.81 3.94
CA PRO A 99 16.22 3.23 3.71
C PRO A 99 17.15 3.76 2.61
N ALA A 100 16.57 4.39 1.59
CA ALA A 100 17.28 4.95 0.46
C ALA A 100 16.52 6.19 -0.07
N PRO A 101 16.82 7.39 0.46
CA PRO A 101 16.10 8.60 0.09
C PRO A 101 16.09 8.85 -1.42
N GLY A 102 14.90 9.14 -1.97
CA GLY A 102 14.71 9.37 -3.41
C GLY A 102 14.60 8.11 -4.27
N GLU A 103 14.82 6.91 -3.71
CA GLU A 103 14.53 5.66 -4.39
C GLU A 103 13.07 5.22 -4.17
N VAL A 104 12.63 4.26 -4.99
CA VAL A 104 11.30 3.66 -4.86
C VAL A 104 11.40 2.14 -4.88
N CYS A 105 10.55 1.49 -4.07
CA CYS A 105 10.38 0.05 -4.10
C CYS A 105 8.97 -0.28 -4.60
N TRP A 106 8.90 -0.84 -5.80
CA TRP A 106 7.66 -1.36 -6.35
C TRP A 106 7.18 -2.63 -5.63
N GLY A 107 5.91 -2.94 -5.72
CA GLY A 107 5.29 -4.09 -5.09
C GLY A 107 3.78 -4.11 -5.29
N ALA A 108 3.06 -4.69 -4.33
CA ALA A 108 1.60 -4.68 -4.30
C ALA A 108 1.07 -4.43 -2.89
N ALA A 109 -0.01 -3.65 -2.77
CA ALA A 109 -0.73 -3.41 -1.53
C ALA A 109 -2.05 -4.20 -1.53
N TYR A 110 -2.37 -4.84 -0.41
CA TYR A 110 -3.53 -5.72 -0.24
C TYR A 110 -4.48 -5.14 0.81
N LYS A 111 -5.75 -4.93 0.45
CA LYS A 111 -6.80 -4.38 1.32
C LYS A 111 -7.50 -5.48 2.10
N ILE A 112 -7.68 -5.28 3.40
CA ILE A 112 -8.41 -6.22 4.26
C ILE A 112 -9.38 -5.42 5.14
N SER A 113 -10.67 -5.53 4.85
CA SER A 113 -11.73 -4.73 5.48
C SER A 113 -12.44 -5.50 6.59
N LYS A 114 -12.69 -6.80 6.41
CA LYS A 114 -13.36 -7.66 7.40
C LYS A 114 -12.44 -7.92 8.59
N GLU A 115 -12.98 -7.80 9.79
CA GLU A 115 -12.17 -7.89 11.02
C GLU A 115 -11.58 -9.30 11.24
N GLU A 116 -12.35 -10.34 10.96
CA GLU A 116 -11.91 -11.74 11.04
C GLU A 116 -10.75 -12.03 10.07
N ASP A 117 -10.81 -11.48 8.86
CA ASP A 117 -9.73 -11.60 7.87
C ASP A 117 -8.50 -10.79 8.29
N LYS A 118 -8.65 -9.64 8.97
CA LYS A 118 -7.51 -8.88 9.52
C LYS A 118 -6.80 -9.68 10.58
N GLU A 119 -7.52 -10.25 11.54
CA GLU A 119 -6.94 -11.06 12.61
C GLU A 119 -6.24 -12.30 12.06
N THR A 120 -6.88 -12.97 11.10
CA THR A 120 -6.29 -14.12 10.39
C THR A 120 -5.03 -13.73 9.63
N ALA A 121 -5.05 -12.61 8.91
CA ALA A 121 -3.90 -12.12 8.16
C ALA A 121 -2.75 -11.71 9.09
N ILE A 122 -3.01 -11.00 10.18
CA ILE A 122 -1.98 -10.62 11.17
C ILE A 122 -1.35 -11.86 11.77
N THR A 123 -2.17 -12.81 12.25
CA THR A 123 -1.67 -14.07 12.84
C THR A 123 -0.81 -14.84 11.84
N TYR A 124 -1.28 -14.96 10.59
CA TYR A 124 -0.53 -15.61 9.52
C TYR A 124 0.80 -14.90 9.23
N LEU A 125 0.78 -13.57 9.11
CA LEU A 125 1.96 -12.75 8.83
C LEU A 125 2.97 -12.77 9.97
N GLU A 126 2.52 -12.83 11.22
CA GLU A 126 3.41 -12.95 12.39
C GLU A 126 4.19 -14.26 12.41
N VAL A 127 3.58 -15.36 11.94
CA VAL A 127 4.29 -16.63 11.78
C VAL A 127 5.21 -16.61 10.56
N ARG A 128 4.71 -16.11 9.42
CA ARG A 128 5.43 -16.11 8.14
C ARG A 128 6.64 -15.17 8.13
N GLU A 129 6.48 -13.98 8.70
CA GLU A 129 7.49 -12.92 8.70
C GLU A 129 8.22 -12.85 10.06
N LYS A 130 8.21 -13.93 10.85
CA LYS A 130 8.84 -14.00 12.20
C LYS A 130 10.34 -13.70 12.22
N GLN A 131 11.02 -13.76 11.06
CA GLN A 131 12.43 -13.41 10.92
C GLN A 131 12.66 -11.91 10.66
N TYR A 132 11.60 -11.12 10.54
CA TYR A 132 11.62 -9.67 10.46
C TYR A 132 11.21 -9.09 11.81
N ASP A 133 11.89 -8.03 12.23
CA ASP A 133 11.80 -7.47 13.58
C ASP A 133 11.07 -6.13 13.63
N LYS A 134 10.76 -5.52 12.47
CA LYS A 134 10.11 -4.21 12.41
C LYS A 134 8.82 -4.23 11.58
N LYS A 135 7.73 -3.75 12.16
CA LYS A 135 6.53 -3.32 11.43
C LYS A 135 6.59 -1.80 11.23
N ALA A 136 6.41 -1.32 10.01
CA ALA A 136 6.34 0.11 9.69
C ALA A 136 5.06 0.41 8.92
N TYR A 137 4.65 1.69 8.91
CA TYR A 137 3.49 2.18 8.19
C TYR A 137 3.96 3.26 7.24
N VAL A 138 3.75 3.06 5.95
CA VAL A 138 4.29 3.90 4.88
C VAL A 138 3.21 4.32 3.91
N ASP A 139 3.44 5.44 3.25
CA ASP A 139 2.59 5.92 2.17
C ASP A 139 2.85 5.13 0.88
N PHE A 140 1.76 4.75 0.22
CA PHE A 140 1.78 3.94 -1.01
C PHE A 140 1.24 4.75 -2.19
N PHE A 141 1.94 4.64 -3.32
CA PHE A 141 1.68 5.41 -4.53
C PHE A 141 1.49 4.47 -5.71
N THR A 142 0.59 4.84 -6.64
CA THR A 142 0.33 4.09 -7.87
C THR A 142 0.83 4.83 -9.12
N ASP A 143 1.11 6.13 -9.00
CA ASP A 143 1.60 7.00 -10.06
C ASP A 143 2.90 7.68 -9.62
N PRO A 144 4.02 7.53 -10.37
CA PRO A 144 5.28 8.23 -10.11
C PRO A 144 5.18 9.76 -10.04
N LEU A 145 4.20 10.35 -10.72
CA LEU A 145 3.98 11.80 -10.74
C LEU A 145 3.07 12.28 -9.60
N ALA A 146 2.46 11.37 -8.84
CA ALA A 146 1.56 11.73 -7.76
C ALA A 146 2.30 12.37 -6.58
N THR A 147 1.77 13.52 -6.16
CA THR A 147 2.20 14.24 -4.95
C THR A 147 1.50 13.72 -3.70
N THR A 148 0.32 13.11 -3.84
CA THR A 148 -0.46 12.52 -2.75
C THR A 148 -0.46 10.99 -2.84
N PRO A 149 -0.39 10.27 -1.71
CA PRO A 149 -0.46 8.81 -1.71
C PRO A 149 -1.84 8.33 -2.16
N ALA A 150 -1.85 7.20 -2.85
CA ALA A 150 -3.09 6.47 -3.14
C ALA A 150 -3.68 5.89 -1.86
N ILE A 151 -2.82 5.38 -0.96
CA ILE A 151 -3.18 4.87 0.35
C ILE A 151 -2.11 5.31 1.36
N SER A 152 -2.53 5.91 2.47
CA SER A 152 -1.64 6.24 3.58
C SER A 152 -1.63 5.15 4.65
N GLY A 153 -0.48 4.98 5.30
CA GLY A 153 -0.34 4.07 6.45
C GLY A 153 -0.48 2.59 6.08
N VAL A 154 0.08 2.17 4.94
CA VAL A 154 0.14 0.75 4.57
C VAL A 154 1.18 0.04 5.44
N MET A 155 0.81 -1.07 6.07
CA MET A 155 1.69 -1.87 6.92
C MET A 155 2.73 -2.62 6.08
N VAL A 156 3.98 -2.61 6.52
CA VAL A 156 5.09 -3.34 5.89
C VAL A 156 6.01 -3.95 6.94
N TYR A 157 6.51 -5.16 6.66
CA TYR A 157 7.50 -5.85 7.50
C TYR A 157 8.90 -5.58 6.97
N ILE A 158 9.83 -5.15 7.84
CA ILE A 158 11.19 -4.77 7.49
C ILE A 158 12.16 -5.49 8.45
N ALA A 159 13.28 -5.93 7.90
CA ALA A 159 14.38 -6.47 8.68
C ALA A 159 15.33 -5.32 8.99
N SER A 160 15.45 -4.96 10.26
CA SER A 160 16.38 -3.94 10.70
C SER A 160 17.82 -4.47 10.59
N PRO A 161 18.80 -3.57 10.42
CA PRO A 161 20.21 -3.93 10.44
C PRO A 161 20.75 -4.23 11.85
N ASP A 162 19.92 -4.10 12.90
CA ASP A 162 20.32 -4.39 14.27
C ASP A 162 20.38 -5.91 14.48
N LYS A 163 21.59 -6.47 14.45
CA LYS A 163 21.82 -7.91 14.63
C LYS A 163 21.40 -8.45 16.00
N LYS A 164 21.19 -7.59 17.00
CA LYS A 164 20.64 -8.02 18.29
C LYS A 164 19.14 -8.27 18.21
N LEU A 165 18.42 -7.45 17.45
CA LEU A 165 16.97 -7.57 17.24
C LEU A 165 16.65 -8.56 16.12
N ASN A 166 17.45 -8.55 15.05
CA ASN A 166 17.35 -9.47 13.93
C ASN A 166 18.66 -10.24 13.72
N PRO A 167 18.82 -11.40 14.37
CA PRO A 167 20.02 -12.24 14.20
C PRO A 167 20.17 -12.78 12.78
N ASN A 168 19.11 -12.75 11.96
CA ASN A 168 19.13 -13.20 10.58
C ASN A 168 19.54 -12.09 9.59
N TYR A 169 19.80 -10.86 10.02
CA TYR A 169 20.29 -9.81 9.12
C TYR A 169 21.74 -10.10 8.68
N LEU A 170 21.91 -10.48 7.41
CA LEU A 170 23.22 -10.77 6.81
C LEU A 170 23.94 -9.49 6.34
N GLY A 171 23.18 -8.48 5.94
CA GLY A 171 23.71 -7.21 5.46
C GLY A 171 24.28 -7.23 4.04
N PRO A 172 24.93 -6.11 3.65
CA PRO A 172 25.58 -5.94 2.36
C PRO A 172 26.66 -7.00 2.10
N ALA A 173 26.77 -7.41 0.84
CA ALA A 173 27.82 -8.29 0.32
C ALA A 173 27.97 -8.04 -1.18
N SER A 174 29.05 -8.53 -1.79
CA SER A 174 29.24 -8.43 -3.24
C SER A 174 28.11 -9.16 -3.99
N ILE A 175 27.83 -8.74 -5.23
CA ILE A 175 26.82 -9.41 -6.07
C ILE A 175 27.21 -10.88 -6.25
N GLU A 176 28.50 -11.16 -6.43
CA GLU A 176 29.05 -12.49 -6.57
C GLU A 176 28.79 -13.36 -5.34
N ASP A 177 28.96 -12.82 -4.14
CA ASP A 177 28.75 -13.58 -2.90
C ASP A 177 27.26 -13.79 -2.61
N ILE A 178 26.43 -12.77 -2.86
CA ILE A 178 24.97 -12.91 -2.81
C ILE A 178 24.51 -14.01 -3.78
N ALA A 179 24.98 -13.96 -5.03
CA ALA A 179 24.63 -14.93 -6.06
C ALA A 179 25.10 -16.36 -5.70
N LYS A 180 26.35 -16.52 -5.26
CA LYS A 180 26.89 -17.83 -4.81
C LYS A 180 26.05 -18.41 -3.68
N GLN A 181 25.66 -17.59 -2.71
CA GLN A 181 24.83 -18.02 -1.59
C GLN A 181 23.42 -18.42 -2.06
N ILE A 182 22.76 -17.62 -2.89
CA ILE A 182 21.43 -17.92 -3.45
C ILE A 182 21.44 -19.21 -4.29
N VAL A 183 22.49 -19.47 -5.05
CA VAL A 183 22.59 -20.67 -5.90
C VAL A 183 22.74 -21.94 -5.06
N ARG A 184 23.47 -21.86 -3.93
CA ARG A 184 23.82 -23.01 -3.10
C ARG A 184 22.84 -23.30 -1.96
N ALA A 185 22.14 -22.28 -1.47
CA ALA A 185 21.25 -22.43 -0.32
C ALA A 185 19.94 -23.13 -0.70
N GLU A 186 19.49 -24.02 0.18
CA GLU A 186 18.23 -24.73 0.10
C GLU A 186 17.66 -24.92 1.50
N GLY A 187 16.34 -24.76 1.63
CA GLY A 187 15.64 -24.96 2.88
C GLY A 187 14.32 -25.72 2.67
N PRO A 188 13.49 -25.84 3.72
CA PRO A 188 12.24 -26.60 3.69
C PRO A 188 11.23 -26.14 2.62
N SER A 189 11.31 -24.89 2.17
CA SER A 189 10.47 -24.32 1.10
C SER A 189 11.10 -24.44 -0.29
N GLY A 190 12.18 -25.20 -0.43
CA GLY A 190 12.92 -25.44 -1.67
C GLY A 190 14.16 -24.55 -1.84
N PRO A 191 14.85 -24.67 -2.98
CA PRO A 191 16.07 -23.93 -3.29
C PRO A 191 15.89 -22.40 -3.21
N ASN A 192 16.91 -21.67 -2.76
CA ASN A 192 16.83 -20.21 -2.70
C ASN A 192 16.76 -19.57 -4.08
N ARG A 193 17.38 -20.16 -5.11
CA ARG A 193 17.25 -19.67 -6.51
C ARG A 193 15.80 -19.57 -6.98
N GLU A 194 14.92 -20.47 -6.52
CA GLU A 194 13.50 -20.40 -6.89
C GLU A 194 12.81 -19.17 -6.32
N TYR A 195 13.21 -18.74 -5.11
CA TYR A 195 12.71 -17.48 -4.54
C TYR A 195 13.07 -16.30 -5.45
N LEU A 196 14.31 -16.24 -5.94
CA LEU A 196 14.77 -15.19 -6.86
C LEU A 196 13.96 -15.21 -8.16
N PHE A 197 13.81 -16.37 -8.80
CA PHE A 197 13.07 -16.47 -10.06
C PHE A 197 11.57 -16.20 -9.91
N GLN A 198 10.95 -16.60 -8.79
CA GLN A 198 9.56 -16.26 -8.51
C GLN A 198 9.39 -14.75 -8.27
N LEU A 199 10.34 -14.12 -7.57
CA LEU A 199 10.34 -12.67 -7.40
C LEU A 199 10.51 -11.95 -8.73
N GLU A 200 11.42 -12.41 -9.59
CA GLU A 200 11.62 -11.88 -10.95
C GLU A 200 10.35 -11.98 -11.78
N LYS A 201 9.76 -13.18 -11.86
CA LYS A 201 8.50 -13.39 -12.58
C LYS A 201 7.39 -12.47 -12.06
N ALA A 202 7.26 -12.34 -10.74
CA ALA A 202 6.23 -11.52 -10.12
C ALA A 202 6.43 -10.02 -10.37
N LEU A 203 7.70 -9.55 -10.40
CA LEU A 203 8.03 -8.18 -10.75
C LEU A 203 7.76 -7.89 -12.22
N LEU A 204 8.14 -8.80 -13.12
CA LEU A 204 7.90 -8.65 -14.56
C LEU A 204 6.40 -8.51 -14.85
N GLN A 205 5.55 -9.26 -14.14
CA GLN A 205 4.09 -9.15 -14.24
C GLN A 205 3.54 -7.78 -13.82
N ILE A 206 4.28 -7.01 -13.02
CA ILE A 206 3.92 -5.64 -12.63
C ILE A 206 4.77 -4.58 -13.35
N GLY A 207 5.47 -4.97 -14.44
CA GLY A 207 6.26 -4.06 -15.27
C GLY A 207 7.60 -3.65 -14.67
N GLN A 208 8.15 -4.44 -13.74
CA GLN A 208 9.39 -4.16 -13.02
C GLN A 208 10.41 -5.30 -13.16
N VAL A 209 11.68 -5.02 -12.84
CA VAL A 209 12.76 -6.01 -12.87
C VAL A 209 13.43 -6.13 -11.51
N VAL A 210 13.98 -7.31 -11.20
CA VAL A 210 14.77 -7.49 -9.96
C VAL A 210 16.06 -6.69 -10.10
N LYS A 211 16.35 -5.87 -9.09
CA LYS A 211 17.65 -5.24 -8.91
C LYS A 211 18.32 -5.87 -7.70
N ILE A 212 19.50 -6.46 -7.89
CA ILE A 212 20.35 -6.88 -6.78
C ILE A 212 21.23 -5.68 -6.44
N ASN A 213 20.76 -4.89 -5.47
CA ASN A 213 21.52 -3.76 -4.96
C ASN A 213 22.55 -4.25 -3.94
N THR A 214 23.76 -3.71 -3.99
CA THR A 214 24.87 -3.98 -3.06
C THR A 214 25.36 -2.72 -2.40
#